data_AF-A0A2H0XBX4-F1
#
_entry.id   AF-A0A2H0XBX4-F1
#
_cell.length_a   1.000
_cell.length_b   1.000
_cell.length_c   1.000
_cell.angle_alpha   90.00
_cell.angle_beta   90.00
_cell.angle_gamma   90.00
#
_symmetry.space_group_name_H-M   'P 1'
#
loop_
_entity.id
_entity.type
_entity.pdbx_description
1 polymer ?
#
loop_
_entity_poly.entity_id
_entity_poly.type
_entity_poly.pdbx_seq_one_letter_code
_entity_poly.pdbx_strand_id
1 'polypeptide(L)' 'MQPNEFMGDKLKVINSKELVKFLLSKSFIVSRQKGSHIILHRENDRRTTVIPMHNKDYYEGF' A
#
# COMPACT_ATOMS: atom_id res chain seq x y z
N MET A 1 -28.35 14.12 -23.61
CA MET A 1 -27.37 14.50 -22.56
C MET A 1 -26.63 13.24 -22.16
N GLN A 2 -25.34 13.14 -22.52
CA GLN A 2 -24.47 12.04 -22.13
C GLN A 2 -23.96 12.31 -20.70
N PRO A 3 -24.03 11.37 -19.74
CA PRO A 3 -23.44 11.59 -18.44
C PRO A 3 -21.94 11.25 -18.44
N ASN A 4 -21.17 12.26 -18.04
CA ASN A 4 -19.90 12.20 -17.30
C ASN A 4 -18.56 12.21 -18.08
N GLU A 5 -18.20 13.43 -18.46
CA GLU A 5 -16.83 13.94 -18.66
C GLU A 5 -16.05 14.09 -17.33
N PHE A 6 -15.71 12.99 -16.67
CA PHE A 6 -14.72 12.99 -15.57
C PHE A 6 -13.63 11.94 -15.81
N MET A 7 -12.73 12.20 -16.76
CA MET A 7 -11.42 11.54 -16.84
C MET A 7 -10.44 12.25 -15.88
N GLY A 8 -10.73 12.23 -14.59
CA GLY A 8 -9.76 12.60 -13.55
C GLY A 8 -8.87 11.40 -13.25
N ASP A 9 -7.55 11.61 -13.14
CA ASP A 9 -6.53 10.58 -12.90
C ASP A 9 -7.01 9.47 -11.94
N LYS A 10 -7.29 8.30 -12.51
CA LYS A 10 -7.73 7.13 -11.75
C LYS A 10 -6.61 6.75 -10.78
N LEU A 11 -6.86 6.88 -9.47
CA LEU A 11 -5.89 6.49 -8.46
C LEU A 11 -5.46 5.04 -8.71
N LYS A 12 -4.15 4.84 -8.89
CA LYS A 12 -3.61 3.50 -9.09
C LYS A 12 -3.85 2.69 -7.83
N VAL A 13 -4.65 1.63 -7.96
CA VAL A 13 -4.80 0.62 -6.91
C VAL A 13 -3.47 -0.13 -6.81
N ILE A 14 -2.81 -0.02 -5.65
CA ILE A 14 -1.59 -0.76 -5.33
C ILE A 14 -1.93 -1.82 -4.29
N ASN A 15 -1.51 -3.06 -4.51
CA ASN A 15 -1.69 -4.13 -3.52
C ASN A 15 -0.63 -4.02 -2.40
N SER A 16 -0.91 -4.63 -1.25
CA SER A 16 -0.04 -4.52 -0.06
C SER A 16 1.40 -5.00 -0.31
N LYS A 17 1.61 -5.99 -1.18
CA LYS A 17 2.94 -6.53 -1.49
C LYS A 17 3.77 -5.52 -2.29
N GLU A 18 3.16 -4.90 -3.30
CA GLU A 18 3.81 -3.87 -4.11
C GLU A 18 4.11 -2.62 -3.27
N LEU A 19 3.22 -2.25 -2.35
CA LEU A 19 3.48 -1.15 -1.41
C LEU A 19 4.66 -1.45 -0.48
N VAL A 20 4.78 -2.67 0.05
CA VAL A 20 5.93 -3.09 0.85
C VAL A 20 7.22 -3.00 0.04
N LYS A 21 7.26 -3.56 -1.18
CA LYS A 21 8.45 -3.48 -2.06
C LYS A 21 8.86 -2.04 -2.35
N PHE A 22 7.89 -1.18 -2.64
CA PHE A 22 8.13 0.24 -2.86
C PHE A 22 8.76 0.89 -1.63
N LEU A 23 8.22 0.65 -0.43
CA LEU A 23 8.76 1.22 0.80
C LEU A 23 10.18 0.70 1.09
N LEU A 24 10.45 -0.58 0.87
CA LEU A 24 11.81 -1.14 0.99
C LEU A 24 12.79 -0.43 0.05
N SER A 25 12.39 -0.10 -1.18
CA SER A 25 13.22 0.71 -2.11
C SER A 25 13.47 2.14 -1.63
N LYS A 26 12.65 2.66 -0.70
CA LYS A 26 12.76 4.01 -0.11
C LYS A 26 13.47 4.00 1.25
N SER A 27 14.32 3.00 1.47
CA SER A 27 15.12 2.80 2.69
C SER A 27 14.30 2.52 3.95
N PHE A 28 13.05 2.10 3.80
CA PHE A 28 12.35 1.46 4.92
C PHE A 28 12.88 0.05 5.10
N ILE A 29 12.88 -0.42 6.35
CA ILE A 29 13.22 -1.78 6.75
C ILE A 29 12.03 -2.39 7.48
N VAL A 30 11.88 -3.71 7.41
CA VAL A 30 10.88 -4.42 8.20
C VAL A 30 11.34 -4.43 9.65
N SER A 31 10.58 -3.77 10.53
CA SER A 31 10.86 -3.74 11.96
C SER A 31 10.24 -4.93 12.67
N ARG A 32 8.97 -5.24 12.36
CA ARG A 32 8.23 -6.35 12.98
C ARG A 32 7.04 -6.78 12.13
N GLN A 33 6.67 -8.05 12.20
CA GLN A 33 5.39 -8.55 11.69
C GLN A 33 4.58 -9.18 12.83
N LYS A 34 3.29 -8.83 12.92
CA LYS A 34 2.33 -9.44 13.85
C LYS A 34 1.08 -9.85 13.08
N GLY A 35 0.88 -11.15 12.91
CA GLY A 35 -0.22 -11.66 12.09
C GLY A 35 -0.16 -11.08 10.67
N SER A 36 -1.27 -10.51 10.23
CA SER A 36 -1.42 -9.87 8.92
C SER A 36 -0.89 -8.43 8.86
N HIS A 37 -0.21 -7.88 9.86
CA HIS A 37 0.31 -6.50 9.78
C HIS A 37 1.84 -6.49 9.80
N ILE A 38 2.43 -5.81 8.82
CA ILE A 38 3.87 -5.57 8.75
C ILE A 38 4.13 -4.12 9.17
N ILE A 39 5.07 -3.94 10.09
CA ILE A 39 5.57 -2.64 10.54
C ILE A 39 6.89 -2.39 9.81
N LEU A 40 6.95 -1.29 9.08
CA LEU A 40 8.17 -0.80 8.45
C LEU A 40 8.65 0.47 9.15
N HIS A 41 9.96 0.58 9.31
CA HIS A 41 10.62 1.73 9.91
C HIS A 41 11.70 2.27 8.99
N ARG A 42 11.92 3.58 8.98
CA ARG A 42 13.02 4.20 8.28
C ARG A 42 13.87 5.00 9.25
N GLU A 43 15.11 4.56 9.44
CA GLU A 43 16.05 5.11 10.42
C GLU A 43 16.39 6.58 10.13
N ASN A 44 16.48 6.97 8.85
CA ASN A 44 16.99 8.29 8.46
C ASN A 44 16.14 9.47 8.97
N ASP A 45 14.83 9.26 9.11
CA ASP A 45 13.87 10.27 9.53
C ASP A 45 12.88 9.74 10.57
N ARG A 46 13.19 8.56 11.12
CA ARG A 46 12.45 7.86 12.18
C ARG A 46 10.98 7.62 11.83
N ARG A 47 10.63 7.57 10.54
CA ARG A 47 9.25 7.31 10.12
C ARG A 47 8.90 5.84 10.30
N THR A 48 7.68 5.59 10.75
CA THR A 48 7.12 4.25 10.91
C THR A 48 5.79 4.17 10.17
N THR A 49 5.56 3.08 9.47
CA THR A 49 4.28 2.79 8.82
C THR A 49 3.88 1.34 9.06
N VAL A 50 2.57 1.10 9.09
CA VAL A 50 1.99 -0.23 9.28
C VAL A 50 1.21 -0.57 8.02
N ILE A 51 1.58 -1.67 7.37
CA ILE A 51 0.93 -2.17 6.18
C ILE A 51 0.08 -3.39 6.54
N PRO A 52 -1.24 -3.33 6.33
CA PRO A 52 -2.08 -4.50 6.44
C PRO A 52 -1.86 -5.42 5.22
N MET A 53 -1.38 -6.62 5.50
CA MET A 53 -1.23 -7.75 4.59
C MET A 53 -2.50 -8.60 4.63
N HIS A 54 -3.62 -8.04 4.14
CA HIS A 54 -4.80 -8.86 3.87
C HIS A 54 -4.48 -9.74 2.64
N ASN A 55 -4.36 -11.05 2.84
CA ASN A 55 -4.09 -12.05 1.77
C ASN A 55 -5.24 -12.19 0.74
N LYS A 56 -6.18 -11.25 0.71
CA LYS A 56 -7.27 -11.19 -0.26
C LYS A 56 -7.26 -9.81 -0.86
N ASP A 57 -6.73 -9.70 -2.08
CA ASP A 57 -7.23 -8.73 -3.04
C ASP A 57 -8.72 -9.04 -3.21
N TYR A 58 -9.59 -8.38 -2.43
CA TYR A 58 -11.02 -8.41 -2.70
C TYR A 58 -11.20 -7.62 -3.99
N TYR A 59 -11.35 -8.33 -5.10
CA TYR A 59 -11.96 -7.79 -6.30
C TYR A 59 -13.38 -7.37 -5.91
N GLU A 60 -13.64 -6.06 -5.85
CA GLU A 60 -15.02 -5.57 -5.84
C GLU A 60 -15.68 -6.03 -7.14
N GLY A 61 -16.86 -6.63 -6.97
CA GLY A 61 -17.54 -7.43 -7.98
C GLY A 61 -17.86 -6.69 -9.27
N PHE A 62 -17.75 -7.46 -10.36
CA PHE A 62 -18.51 -7.29 -11.59
C PHE A 62 -19.00 -8.68 -12.01
#